data_AF-A0A964ZK17-F1
#
_entry.id   AF-A0A964ZK17-F1
#
_cell.length_a   1.000
_cell.length_b   1.000
_cell.length_c   1.000
_cell.angle_alpha   90.00
_cell.angle_beta   90.00
_cell.angle_gamma   90.00
#
_symmetry.space_group_name_H-M   'P 1'
#
loop_
_entity.id
_entity.type
_entity.pdbx_description
1 polymer ?
#
loop_
_entity_poly.entity_id
_entity_poly.type
_entity_poly.pdbx_seq_one_letter_code
_entity_poly.pdbx_strand_id
1 'polypeptide(L)' 'NATLPYQLSLAVHGARGAAHADPAMALGVNTIGGKLTNKPSAEALGINYVEPLVALG' A
#
# COMPACT_ATOMS: atom_id res chain seq x y z
N ASN A 1 -18.54 11.62 -2.59
CA ASN A 1 -17.87 10.50 -1.89
C ASN A 1 -16.40 10.87 -1.71
N ALA A 2 -15.85 10.79 -0.49
CA ALA A 2 -14.47 11.18 -0.18
C ALA A 2 -13.41 10.19 -0.72
N THR A 3 -13.78 8.94 -1.01
CA THR A 3 -12.83 7.93 -1.51
C THR A 3 -12.67 7.91 -3.03
N LEU A 4 -13.55 8.60 -3.77
CA LEU A 4 -13.56 8.60 -5.23
C LEU A 4 -12.23 9.05 -5.87
N PRO A 5 -11.53 10.09 -5.37
CA PRO A 5 -10.24 10.49 -5.94
C PRO A 5 -9.18 9.37 -5.88
N TYR A 6 -9.11 8.62 -4.77
CA TYR A 6 -8.17 7.51 -4.60
C TYR A 6 -8.48 6.33 -5.54
N GLN A 7 -9.77 6.04 -5.74
CA GLN A 7 -10.22 5.01 -6.68
C GLN A 7 -9.80 5.34 -8.12
N LEU A 8 -9.99 6.60 -8.54
CA LEU A 8 -9.59 7.05 -9.87
C LEU A 8 -8.07 6.99 -10.04
N SER A 9 -7.31 7.48 -9.04
CA SER A 9 -5.84 7.42 -9.06
C SER A 9 -5.34 5.99 -9.19
N LEU A 10 -5.89 5.05 -8.43
CA LEU A 10 -5.56 3.63 -8.51
C LEU A 10 -5.87 3.03 -9.88
N ALA A 11 -7.02 3.37 -10.46
CA ALA A 11 -7.43 2.88 -11.78
C ALA A 11 -6.52 3.38 -12.91
N VAL A 12 -6.09 4.65 -12.84
CA VAL A 12 -5.26 5.28 -13.87
C VAL A 12 -3.79 4.88 -13.76
N HIS A 13 -3.25 4.80 -12.54
CA HIS A 13 -1.81 4.65 -12.31
C HIS A 13 -1.39 3.26 -11.81
N GLY A 14 -2.36 2.39 -11.50
CA GLY A 14 -2.10 1.14 -10.79
C GLY A 14 -1.59 1.37 -9.36
N ALA A 15 -1.41 0.29 -8.60
CA ALA A 15 -1.03 0.39 -7.18
C ALA A 15 0.31 1.10 -6.96
N ARG A 16 1.34 0.71 -7.74
CA ARG A 16 2.68 1.33 -7.65
C ARG A 16 2.65 2.80 -8.03
N GLY A 17 2.06 3.14 -9.18
CA GLY A 17 2.01 4.52 -9.64
C GLY A 17 1.21 5.42 -8.69
N ALA A 18 0.07 4.95 -8.18
CA ALA A 18 -0.72 5.69 -7.21
C ALA A 18 0.02 5.90 -5.88
N ALA A 19 0.74 4.89 -5.38
CA ALA A 19 1.55 4.99 -4.17
C ALA A 19 2.74 5.96 -4.29
N HIS A 20 3.35 6.06 -5.48
CA HIS A 20 4.38 7.07 -5.75
C HIS A 20 3.80 8.48 -5.90
N ALA A 21 2.61 8.61 -6.50
CA ALA A 21 1.96 9.89 -6.70
C ALA A 21 1.40 10.49 -5.39
N ASP A 22 0.93 9.64 -4.48
CA ASP A 22 0.39 10.03 -3.18
C ASP A 22 0.90 9.10 -2.06
N PRO A 23 1.75 9.57 -1.14
CA PRO A 23 2.22 8.77 -0.02
C PRO A 23 1.10 8.19 0.86
N ALA A 24 -0.06 8.85 0.94
CA ALA A 24 -1.21 8.33 1.68
C ALA A 24 -1.74 7.02 1.06
N MET A 25 -1.63 6.85 -0.25
CA MET A 25 -1.96 5.59 -0.93
C MET A 25 -1.03 4.46 -0.49
N ALA A 26 0.27 4.74 -0.34
CA ALA A 26 1.26 3.75 0.12
C ALA A 26 0.96 3.28 1.55
N LEU A 27 0.59 4.20 2.45
CA LEU A 27 0.22 3.87 3.85
C LEU A 27 -1.05 3.01 3.95
N GLY A 28 -1.92 3.06 2.94
CA GLY A 28 -3.13 2.24 2.87
C GLY A 28 -2.90 0.80 2.42
N VAL A 29 -1.70 0.45 1.94
CA VAL A 29 -1.41 -0.91 1.46
C VAL A 29 -1.02 -1.81 2.63
N ASN A 30 -1.76 -2.90 2.81
CA ASN A 30 -1.49 -3.88 3.87
C ASN A 30 -0.70 -5.11 3.38
N THR A 31 -0.88 -5.56 2.13
CA THR A 31 -0.26 -6.80 1.62
C THR A 31 0.06 -6.71 0.14
N ILE A 32 1.22 -7.24 -0.27
CA ILE A 32 1.63 -7.34 -1.69
C ILE A 32 2.45 -8.62 -1.90
N GLY A 33 2.04 -9.49 -2.83
CA GLY A 33 2.84 -10.64 -3.24
C GLY A 33 3.30 -11.54 -2.09
N GLY A 34 2.44 -11.77 -1.09
CA GLY A 34 2.75 -12.54 0.12
C GLY A 34 3.53 -11.79 1.20
N LYS A 35 3.89 -10.51 0.98
CA LYS A 35 4.55 -9.64 1.96
C LYS A 35 3.52 -8.82 2.73
N LEU A 36 3.78 -8.59 4.01
CA LEU A 36 2.95 -7.77 4.89
C LEU A 36 3.59 -6.38 5.03
N THR A 37 2.83 -5.35 4.66
CA THR A 37 3.29 -3.94 4.60
C THR A 37 2.56 -3.04 5.59
N ASN A 38 1.74 -3.62 6.47
CA ASN A 38 1.18 -2.94 7.62
C ASN A 38 2.02 -3.30 8.86
N LYS A 39 2.80 -2.34 9.37
CA LYS A 39 3.74 -2.57 10.48
C LYS A 39 3.05 -3.07 11.77
N PRO A 40 1.97 -2.45 12.28
CA PRO A 40 1.30 -2.93 13.48
C PRO A 40 0.77 -4.37 13.33
N SER A 41 0.22 -4.72 12.16
CA SER A 41 -0.26 -6.08 11.90
C SER A 41 0.89 -7.09 11.84
N ALA A 42 2.03 -6.71 11.24
CA ALA A 42 3.22 -7.56 11.17
C ALA A 42 3.78 -7.87 12.56
N GLU A 43 3.88 -6.85 13.41
CA GLU A 43 4.30 -7.00 14.80
C GLU A 43 3.34 -7.90 15.59
N ALA A 44 2.03 -7.70 15.46
CA ALA A 44 1.01 -8.49 16.16
C ALA A 44 1.00 -9.97 15.75
N LEU A 45 1.31 -10.27 14.48
CA LEU A 45 1.31 -11.63 13.93
C LEU A 45 2.69 -12.31 14.01
N GLY A 46 3.74 -11.61 14.42
CA GLY A 46 5.11 -12.13 14.42
C GLY A 46 5.66 -12.41 13.02
N ILE A 47 5.21 -11.64 12.01
CA ILE A 47 5.60 -11.77 10.60
C ILE A 47 6.54 -10.61 10.23
N ASN A 48 7.45 -10.83 9.28
CA ASN A 48 8.34 -9.78 8.78
C ASN A 48 7.55 -8.67 8.07
N TYR A 49 7.78 -7.43 8.50
CA TYR A 49 7.32 -6.22 7.82
C TYR A 49 8.20 -5.90 6.61
N VAL A 50 7.57 -5.45 5.51
CA VAL A 50 8.26 -4.89 4.35
C VAL A 50 7.68 -3.51 4.04
N GLU A 51 8.54 -2.52 3.78
CA GLU A 51 8.09 -1.19 3.38
C GLU A 51 7.20 -1.24 2.11
N PRO A 52 6.02 -0.57 2.08
CA PRO A 52 5.07 -0.66 0.97
C PRO A 52 5.66 -0.38 -0.41
N LEU A 53 6.44 0.70 -0.55
CA LEU A 53 7.06 1.05 -1.84
C LEU A 53 8.10 0.02 -2.28
N VAL A 54 8.84 -0.59 -1.35
CA VAL A 54 9.79 -1.68 -1.66
C VAL A 54 9.03 -2.94 -2.11
N ALA A 55 7.86 -3.22 -1.53
CA ALA A 55 7.05 -4.36 -1.89
C ALA A 55 6.32 -4.19 -3.24
N LEU A 56 6.01 -2.96 -3.65
CA LEU A 56 5.36 -2.63 -4.93
C LEU A 56 6.30 -2.74 -6.16
N GLY A 57 7.61 -2.81 -5.93
CA GLY A 57 8.63 -2.80 -7.00
C GLY A 57 8.75 -1.44 -7.66
#